data_AF-A0A524NXQ6-F1
#
_entry.id   AF-A0A524NXQ6-F1
#
_cell.length_a   1.000
_cell.length_b   1.000
_cell.length_c   1.000
_cell.angle_alpha   90.00
_cell.angle_beta   90.00
_cell.angle_gamma   90.00
#
_symmetry.space_group_name_H-M   'P 1'
#
loop_
_entity.id
_entity.type
_entity.pdbx_description
1 polymer ?
#
loop_
_entity_poly.entity_id
_entity_poly.type
_entity_poly.pdbx_seq_one_letter_code
_entity_poly.pdbx_strand_id
1 'polypeptide(L)'
;MASLSFLLGMVPSTEKVETADDKIRADFQAYKDYESSDELKHFLELEKEVKSSAFVVRKKKIKKADYQDSEEFQKQTEYDVLKKSEKVVWYFKTKKKYPFKEIEKWDLTFVEKFNSGRLDTSKWMTRYFWGEKGMNSAFVLEDDKSFLTDGDNIEFYDNKARIVTKASKVQGLTWRSEQGFVIEDFDFTSGMISTAKSFRQKYGVFNAKIKMAGGSVAQAFWMVSNTMLPHIDVARFENGKLYANYFWGGGQSNHKSLSKTGGTKYADEYYIFTLEWTPNKLTWKINGKVFKTQSSGVPQEEMSINFSSNLKKDASESGLPSAMEIDWIRVYKLKGER
;
A
#
# COMPACT_ATOMS: atom_id res chain seq x y z
N MET A 1 10.44 -98.90 69.60
CA MET A 1 9.17 -98.27 70.02
C MET A 1 8.35 -97.97 68.79
N ALA A 2 7.06 -98.27 68.92
CA ALA A 2 5.92 -98.17 68.00
C ALA A 2 6.01 -97.05 66.91
N SER A 3 5.40 -97.22 65.73
CA SER A 3 4.06 -97.80 65.62
C SER A 3 3.86 -98.93 64.62
N LEU A 4 3.18 -99.93 65.18
CA LEU A 4 2.47 -101.06 64.60
C LEU A 4 1.40 -100.68 63.54
N SER A 5 1.41 -99.47 62.96
CA SER A 5 0.35 -98.98 62.06
C SER A 5 0.64 -99.19 60.56
N PHE A 6 1.77 -99.82 60.21
CA PHE A 6 2.22 -99.95 58.82
C PHE A 6 2.00 -101.35 58.21
N LEU A 7 1.53 -102.33 58.99
CA LEU A 7 1.48 -103.75 58.55
C LEU A 7 0.08 -104.38 58.47
N LEU A 8 -0.97 -103.67 58.86
CA LEU A 8 -2.36 -103.99 58.53
C LEU A 8 -2.96 -102.71 58.00
N GLY A 9 -2.91 -102.54 56.68
CA GLY A 9 -3.46 -101.37 56.00
C GLY A 9 -4.89 -101.13 56.47
N MET A 10 -5.08 -100.09 57.29
CA MET A 10 -6.41 -99.54 57.51
C MET A 10 -6.85 -99.03 56.15
N VAL A 11 -7.70 -99.81 55.50
CA VAL A 11 -8.40 -99.37 54.30
C VAL A 11 -9.02 -98.03 54.67
N PRO A 12 -8.62 -96.92 54.00
CA PRO A 12 -9.17 -95.61 54.31
C PRO A 12 -10.69 -95.67 54.24
N SER A 13 -11.39 -94.92 55.11
CA SER A 13 -12.85 -94.91 55.07
C SER A 13 -13.31 -94.55 53.65
N THR A 14 -14.34 -95.23 53.16
CA THR A 14 -14.83 -95.06 51.79
C THR A 14 -15.05 -93.58 51.48
N GLU A 15 -15.63 -92.84 52.43
CA GLU A 15 -15.82 -91.39 52.37
C GLU A 15 -14.53 -90.59 52.13
N LYS A 16 -13.39 -90.95 52.74
CA LYS A 16 -12.11 -90.26 52.52
C LYS A 16 -11.52 -90.55 51.15
N VAL A 17 -11.67 -91.77 50.65
CA VAL A 17 -11.22 -92.15 49.30
C VAL A 17 -12.09 -91.46 48.25
N GLU A 18 -13.41 -91.51 48.43
CA GLU A 18 -14.39 -90.86 47.55
C GLU A 18 -14.20 -89.33 47.53
N THR A 19 -14.01 -88.68 48.70
CA THR A 19 -13.74 -87.23 48.75
C THR A 19 -12.45 -86.85 48.02
N ALA A 20 -11.39 -87.67 48.15
CA ALA A 20 -10.13 -87.43 47.46
C ALA A 20 -10.26 -87.65 45.94
N ASP A 21 -10.99 -88.69 45.52
CA ASP A 21 -11.26 -88.96 44.10
C ASP A 21 -12.15 -87.86 43.48
N ASP A 22 -13.21 -87.43 44.18
CA ASP A 22 -14.08 -86.33 43.78
C ASP A 22 -13.31 -85.01 43.67
N LYS A 23 -12.40 -84.72 44.61
CA LYS A 23 -11.55 -83.54 44.53
C LYS A 23 -10.61 -83.60 43.33
N ILE A 24 -9.96 -84.74 43.08
CA ILE A 24 -9.09 -84.90 41.91
C ILE A 24 -9.88 -84.75 40.60
N ARG A 25 -11.10 -85.28 40.53
CA ARG A 25 -11.99 -85.11 39.38
C ARG A 25 -12.43 -83.66 39.20
N ALA A 26 -12.76 -82.96 40.30
CA ALA A 26 -13.10 -81.55 40.28
C ALA A 26 -11.91 -80.67 39.85
N ASP A 27 -10.71 -80.94 40.36
CA ASP A 27 -9.47 -80.24 39.98
C ASP A 27 -9.13 -80.52 38.51
N PHE A 28 -9.32 -81.76 38.03
CA PHE A 28 -9.13 -82.10 36.62
C PHE A 28 -10.14 -81.38 35.71
N GLN A 29 -11.40 -81.28 36.13
CA GLN A 29 -12.42 -80.54 35.39
C GLN A 29 -12.08 -79.04 35.36
N ALA A 30 -11.71 -78.44 36.49
CA ALA A 30 -11.28 -77.04 36.54
C ALA A 30 -10.04 -76.78 35.66
N TYR A 31 -9.10 -77.73 35.61
CA TYR A 31 -7.97 -77.68 34.69
C TYR A 31 -8.41 -77.69 33.22
N LYS A 32 -9.34 -78.58 32.84
CA LYS A 32 -9.88 -78.66 31.47
C LYS A 32 -10.69 -77.42 31.07
N ASP A 33 -11.46 -76.87 32.00
CA ASP A 33 -12.21 -75.65 31.79
C ASP A 33 -11.26 -74.46 31.61
N TYR A 34 -10.19 -74.37 32.41
CA TYR A 34 -9.19 -73.31 32.24
C TYR A 34 -8.33 -73.48 30.99
N GLU A 35 -7.98 -74.73 30.63
CA GLU A 35 -7.24 -75.07 29.40
C GLU A 35 -7.98 -74.59 28.13
N SER A 36 -9.31 -74.56 28.17
CA SER A 36 -10.16 -74.08 27.07
C SER A 36 -10.67 -72.64 27.24
N SER A 37 -10.33 -71.99 28.35
CA SER A 37 -10.82 -70.65 28.70
C SER A 37 -10.30 -69.56 27.76
N ASP A 38 -11.10 -68.52 27.58
CA ASP A 38 -10.70 -67.34 26.80
C ASP A 38 -9.64 -66.50 27.53
N GLU A 39 -9.59 -66.59 28.86
CA GLU A 39 -8.55 -65.94 29.66
C GLU A 39 -7.16 -66.52 29.35
N LEU A 40 -7.02 -67.85 29.32
CA LEU A 40 -5.75 -68.49 28.97
C LEU A 40 -5.36 -68.20 27.51
N LYS A 41 -6.32 -68.23 26.58
CA LYS A 41 -6.06 -67.84 25.19
C LYS A 41 -5.55 -66.40 25.08
N HIS A 42 -6.22 -65.46 25.74
CA HIS A 42 -5.80 -64.06 25.74
C HIS A 42 -4.42 -63.87 26.37
N PHE A 43 -4.13 -64.56 27.47
CA PHE A 43 -2.81 -64.55 28.09
C PHE A 43 -1.73 -65.04 27.12
N LEU A 44 -1.96 -66.16 26.42
CA LEU A 44 -1.01 -66.72 25.45
C LEU A 44 -0.83 -65.81 24.23
N GLU A 45 -1.88 -65.13 23.77
CA GLU A 45 -1.81 -64.13 22.70
C GLU A 45 -0.96 -62.92 23.09
N LEU A 46 -1.21 -62.36 24.29
CA LEU A 46 -0.39 -61.28 24.86
C LEU A 46 1.05 -61.73 25.05
N GLU A 47 1.28 -62.94 25.54
CA GLU A 47 2.61 -63.49 25.73
C GLU A 47 3.36 -63.59 24.40
N LYS A 48 2.69 -64.08 23.35
CA LYS A 48 3.23 -64.13 21.99
C LYS A 48 3.55 -62.74 21.45
N GLU A 49 2.68 -61.76 21.67
CA GLU A 49 2.90 -60.38 21.24
C GLU A 49 4.12 -59.77 21.96
N VAL A 50 4.16 -59.84 23.29
CA VAL A 50 5.23 -59.24 24.09
C VAL A 50 6.60 -59.90 23.85
N LYS A 51 6.62 -61.21 23.55
CA LYS A 51 7.84 -61.94 23.16
C LYS A 51 8.23 -61.75 21.69
N SER A 52 7.37 -61.14 20.86
CA SER A 52 7.66 -60.95 19.44
C SER A 52 8.81 -59.97 19.20
N SER A 53 9.59 -60.21 18.14
CA SER A 53 10.64 -59.28 17.70
C SER A 53 10.08 -57.90 17.35
N ALA A 54 8.87 -57.84 16.79
CA ALA A 54 8.16 -56.60 16.49
C ALA A 54 7.89 -55.77 17.75
N PHE A 55 7.44 -56.38 18.85
CA PHE A 55 7.20 -55.69 20.11
C PHE A 55 8.51 -55.18 20.74
N VAL A 56 9.60 -55.97 20.70
CA VAL A 56 10.91 -55.54 21.18
C VAL A 56 11.43 -54.32 20.40
N VAL A 57 11.30 -54.33 19.07
CA VAL A 57 11.67 -53.20 18.20
C VAL A 57 10.78 -51.99 18.50
N ARG A 58 9.46 -52.17 18.61
CA ARG A 58 8.50 -51.12 18.97
C ARG A 58 8.83 -50.49 20.32
N LYS A 59 9.09 -51.30 21.35
CA LYS A 59 9.46 -50.85 22.70
C LYS A 59 10.78 -50.07 22.70
N LYS A 60 11.80 -50.54 21.96
CA LYS A 60 13.06 -49.81 21.79
C LYS A 60 12.87 -48.47 21.07
N LYS A 61 12.05 -48.45 20.00
CA LYS A 61 11.73 -47.23 19.25
C LYS A 61 11.02 -46.19 20.12
N ILE A 62 10.01 -46.62 20.89
CA ILE A 62 9.26 -45.73 21.82
C ILE A 62 10.16 -45.23 22.95
N LYS A 63 10.99 -46.09 23.56
CA LYS A 63 11.92 -45.68 24.62
C LYS A 63 13.04 -44.74 24.14
N LYS A 64 13.36 -44.76 22.85
CA LYS A 64 14.37 -43.89 22.23
C LYS A 64 13.78 -42.59 21.68
N ALA A 65 12.48 -42.53 21.44
CA ALA A 65 11.82 -41.32 20.96
C ALA A 65 11.77 -40.29 22.09
N ASP A 66 12.60 -39.25 21.97
CA ASP A 66 12.55 -38.08 22.84
C ASP A 66 11.54 -37.07 22.28
N TYR A 67 10.84 -36.36 23.15
CA TYR A 67 10.01 -35.23 22.74
C TYR A 67 10.83 -34.22 21.96
N GLN A 68 12.09 -33.98 22.35
CA GLN A 68 12.99 -33.03 21.69
C GLN A 68 13.26 -33.36 20.20
N ASP A 69 13.16 -34.63 19.82
CA ASP A 69 13.37 -35.10 18.44
C ASP A 69 12.07 -35.14 17.62
N SER A 70 10.93 -34.79 18.23
CA SER A 70 9.61 -34.91 17.60
C SER A 70 9.26 -33.68 16.75
N GLU A 71 8.35 -33.87 15.79
CA GLU A 71 7.84 -32.78 14.95
C GLU A 71 7.06 -31.75 15.80
N GLU A 72 6.40 -32.19 16.87
CA GLU A 72 5.68 -31.34 17.82
C GLU A 72 6.62 -30.39 18.55
N PHE A 73 7.78 -30.86 19.00
CA PHE A 73 8.78 -29.99 19.64
C PHE A 73 9.36 -28.97 18.67
N GLN A 74 9.60 -29.36 17.41
CA GLN A 74 10.03 -28.44 16.37
C GLN A 74 8.97 -27.35 16.14
N LYS A 75 7.69 -27.73 16.02
CA LYS A 75 6.56 -26.78 15.90
C LYS A 75 6.43 -25.87 17.11
N GLN A 76 6.61 -26.39 18.33
CA GLN A 76 6.57 -25.57 19.55
C GLN A 76 7.72 -24.57 19.58
N THR A 77 8.93 -25.03 19.26
CA THR A 77 10.12 -24.16 19.19
C THR A 77 9.94 -23.07 18.15
N GLU A 78 9.47 -23.42 16.95
CA GLU A 78 9.14 -22.45 15.90
C GLU A 78 8.07 -21.45 16.35
N TYR A 79 6.99 -21.93 17.00
CA TYR A 79 5.96 -21.08 17.57
C TYR A 79 6.54 -20.09 18.60
N ASP A 80 7.38 -20.55 19.52
CA ASP A 80 7.96 -19.70 20.57
C ASP A 80 8.94 -18.67 20.00
N VAL A 81 9.62 -19.00 18.90
CA VAL A 81 10.44 -18.05 18.13
C VAL A 81 9.54 -17.02 17.40
N LEU A 82 8.55 -17.48 16.64
CA LEU A 82 7.64 -16.62 15.86
C LEU A 82 6.82 -15.70 16.77
N LYS A 83 6.36 -16.18 17.92
CA LYS A 83 5.62 -15.39 18.92
C LYS A 83 6.42 -14.17 19.40
N LYS A 84 7.75 -14.27 19.41
CA LYS A 84 8.67 -13.19 19.80
C LYS A 84 9.17 -12.36 18.61
N SER A 85 8.88 -12.78 17.37
CA SER A 85 9.25 -12.05 16.15
C SER A 85 8.66 -10.64 16.14
N GLU A 86 9.49 -9.65 15.81
CA GLU A 86 9.06 -8.25 15.70
C GLU A 86 7.85 -8.09 14.78
N LYS A 87 7.81 -8.81 13.65
CA LYS A 87 6.71 -8.74 12.68
C LYS A 87 5.39 -9.28 13.26
N VAL A 88 5.44 -10.40 13.97
CA VAL A 88 4.25 -11.04 14.56
C VAL A 88 3.71 -10.20 15.72
N VAL A 89 4.60 -9.78 16.62
CA VAL A 89 4.26 -8.88 17.73
C VAL A 89 3.67 -7.56 17.19
N TRP A 90 4.31 -6.96 16.18
CA TRP A 90 3.80 -5.76 15.52
C TRP A 90 2.43 -6.00 14.88
N TYR A 91 2.22 -7.12 14.18
CA TYR A 91 0.94 -7.43 13.53
C TYR A 91 -0.18 -7.51 14.56
N PHE A 92 -0.05 -8.29 15.63
CA PHE A 92 -1.11 -8.42 16.64
C PHE A 92 -1.36 -7.12 17.41
N LYS A 93 -0.30 -6.36 17.73
CA LYS A 93 -0.42 -5.02 18.32
C LYS A 93 -1.16 -4.05 17.39
N THR A 94 -0.80 -4.06 16.11
CA THR A 94 -1.40 -3.20 15.08
C THR A 94 -2.82 -3.61 14.77
N LYS A 95 -3.13 -4.91 14.72
CA LYS A 95 -4.49 -5.45 14.55
C LYS A 95 -5.42 -4.99 15.66
N LYS A 96 -4.92 -4.94 16.91
CA LYS A 96 -5.70 -4.45 18.07
C LYS A 96 -5.97 -2.95 17.99
N LYS A 97 -4.97 -2.13 17.65
CA LYS A 97 -5.12 -0.66 17.53
C LYS A 97 -5.85 -0.23 16.25
N TYR A 98 -5.65 -1.01 15.19
CA TYR A 98 -6.11 -0.82 13.81
C TYR A 98 -6.10 0.63 13.32
N PRO A 99 -4.91 1.27 13.21
CA PRO A 99 -4.80 2.68 12.81
C PRO A 99 -5.14 2.94 11.33
N PHE A 100 -5.53 1.92 10.56
CA PHE A 100 -5.76 2.00 9.12
C PHE A 100 -7.18 2.42 8.72
N LYS A 101 -8.12 2.52 9.68
CA LYS A 101 -9.52 2.88 9.38
C LYS A 101 -9.65 4.16 8.57
N GLU A 102 -8.80 5.15 8.83
CA GLU A 102 -8.84 6.41 8.08
C GLU A 102 -8.36 6.23 6.65
N ILE A 103 -7.30 5.45 6.43
CA ILE A 103 -6.76 5.15 5.09
C ILE A 103 -7.77 4.36 4.27
N GLU A 104 -8.46 3.41 4.90
CA GLU A 104 -9.45 2.55 4.24
C GLU A 104 -10.67 3.29 3.70
N LYS A 105 -10.92 4.52 4.15
CA LYS A 105 -11.99 5.37 3.60
C LYS A 105 -11.69 5.89 2.20
N TRP A 106 -10.44 5.82 1.76
CA TRP A 106 -9.99 6.45 0.52
C TRP A 106 -9.62 5.40 -0.53
N ASP A 107 -10.12 5.60 -1.75
CA ASP A 107 -9.64 4.90 -2.94
C ASP A 107 -8.52 5.72 -3.58
N LEU A 108 -7.38 5.10 -3.88
CA LEU A 108 -6.32 5.71 -4.67
C LEU A 108 -6.72 5.67 -6.14
N THR A 109 -7.12 6.80 -6.70
CA THR A 109 -7.72 6.91 -8.04
C THR A 109 -6.72 7.34 -9.12
N PHE A 110 -5.63 8.02 -8.72
CA PHE A 110 -4.53 8.35 -9.62
C PHE A 110 -3.21 8.29 -8.87
N VAL A 111 -2.20 7.71 -9.52
CA VAL A 111 -0.83 7.64 -9.01
C VAL A 111 0.18 7.84 -10.12
N GLU A 112 1.15 8.71 -9.85
CA GLU A 112 2.35 8.88 -10.65
C GLU A 112 3.57 8.87 -9.73
N LYS A 113 4.57 8.06 -10.10
CA LYS A 113 5.84 7.90 -9.37
C LYS A 113 7.05 8.18 -10.25
N PHE A 114 6.86 8.36 -11.57
CA PHE A 114 7.92 8.62 -12.55
C PHE A 114 9.06 7.58 -12.60
N ASN A 115 8.80 6.35 -12.13
CA ASN A 115 9.79 5.25 -12.10
C ASN A 115 10.19 4.71 -13.48
N SER A 116 9.47 5.09 -14.55
CA SER A 116 9.71 4.61 -15.93
C SER A 116 10.87 5.32 -16.64
N GLY A 117 11.38 6.44 -16.10
CA GLY A 117 12.39 7.27 -16.77
C GLY A 117 11.89 7.99 -18.05
N ARG A 118 10.57 7.96 -18.30
CA ARG A 118 9.90 8.64 -19.42
C ARG A 118 8.46 8.97 -19.08
N LEU A 119 7.89 9.94 -19.78
CA LEU A 119 6.49 10.35 -19.59
C LEU A 119 5.54 9.26 -20.10
N ASP A 120 4.55 8.89 -19.29
CA ASP A 120 3.45 8.02 -19.70
C ASP A 120 2.41 8.83 -20.48
N THR A 121 2.46 8.76 -21.82
CA THR A 121 1.58 9.52 -22.71
C THR A 121 0.12 9.06 -22.66
N SER A 122 -0.19 7.91 -22.03
CA SER A 122 -1.57 7.53 -21.75
C SER A 122 -2.17 8.34 -20.60
N LYS A 123 -1.31 8.89 -19.74
CA LYS A 123 -1.69 9.74 -18.60
C LYS A 123 -1.46 11.22 -18.84
N TRP A 124 -0.41 11.58 -19.58
CA TRP A 124 0.07 12.95 -19.64
C TRP A 124 0.10 13.49 -21.07
N MET A 125 -0.41 14.70 -21.23
CA MET A 125 -0.17 15.55 -22.39
C MET A 125 0.76 16.70 -22.00
N THR A 126 1.45 17.30 -22.97
CA THR A 126 2.55 18.24 -22.73
C THR A 126 2.25 19.69 -23.16
N ARG A 127 0.98 19.97 -23.45
CA ARG A 127 0.47 21.27 -23.91
C ARG A 127 -0.88 21.60 -23.29
N TYR A 128 -1.42 22.79 -23.52
CA TYR A 128 -2.76 23.14 -23.07
C TYR A 128 -3.85 22.31 -23.78
N PHE A 129 -4.92 21.98 -23.05
CA PHE A 129 -6.03 21.17 -23.56
C PHE A 129 -6.65 21.72 -24.85
N TRP A 130 -6.77 23.04 -24.96
CA TRP A 130 -7.32 23.69 -26.15
C TRP A 130 -6.39 23.63 -27.37
N GLY A 131 -5.07 23.69 -27.16
CA GLY A 131 -4.09 23.54 -28.23
C GLY A 131 -4.12 22.12 -28.78
N GLU A 132 -4.27 21.15 -27.89
CA GLU A 132 -4.41 19.74 -28.23
C GLU A 132 -5.73 19.41 -28.95
N LYS A 133 -6.87 19.95 -28.50
CA LYS A 133 -8.19 19.65 -29.07
C LYS A 133 -8.46 20.38 -30.38
N GLY A 134 -7.98 21.62 -30.52
CA GLY A 134 -8.31 22.49 -31.64
C GLY A 134 -7.27 22.53 -32.76
N MET A 135 -5.98 22.40 -32.42
CA MET A 135 -4.89 22.74 -33.35
C MET A 135 -3.81 21.66 -33.44
N ASN A 136 -3.81 20.69 -32.53
CA ASN A 136 -2.71 19.74 -32.32
C ASN A 136 -1.34 20.44 -32.21
N SER A 137 -1.30 21.59 -31.54
CA SER A 137 -0.10 22.42 -31.38
C SER A 137 -0.04 23.02 -29.97
N ALA A 138 1.17 23.17 -29.43
CA ALA A 138 1.40 24.02 -28.28
C ALA A 138 1.15 25.50 -28.64
N PHE A 139 0.75 26.25 -27.63
CA PHE A 139 0.72 27.70 -27.64
C PHE A 139 0.98 28.22 -26.22
N VAL A 140 1.36 29.48 -26.09
CA VAL A 140 1.53 30.17 -24.81
C VAL A 140 0.66 31.41 -24.73
N LEU A 141 0.52 31.97 -23.52
CA LEU A 141 -0.24 33.20 -23.32
C LEU A 141 0.66 34.41 -23.58
N GLU A 142 0.04 35.56 -23.87
CA GLU A 142 0.75 36.79 -24.24
C GLU A 142 1.78 37.27 -23.20
N ASP A 143 1.65 36.89 -21.93
CA ASP A 143 2.58 37.26 -20.86
C ASP A 143 3.79 36.30 -20.72
N ASP A 144 3.83 35.20 -21.48
CA ASP A 144 4.93 34.23 -21.47
C ASP A 144 6.11 34.69 -22.35
N LYS A 145 7.32 34.53 -21.81
CA LYS A 145 8.62 34.76 -22.45
C LYS A 145 9.28 33.45 -22.90
N SER A 146 8.82 32.32 -22.39
CA SER A 146 9.28 30.98 -22.77
C SER A 146 8.18 30.20 -23.50
N PHE A 147 8.55 29.43 -24.52
CA PHE A 147 7.61 28.58 -25.27
C PHE A 147 7.55 27.14 -24.74
N LEU A 148 6.37 26.50 -24.83
CA LEU A 148 6.16 25.10 -24.45
C LEU A 148 6.55 24.16 -25.61
N THR A 149 7.54 23.30 -25.40
CA THR A 149 8.16 22.46 -26.46
C THR A 149 7.62 21.04 -26.54
N ASP A 150 6.32 20.85 -26.26
CA ASP A 150 5.65 19.55 -26.42
C ASP A 150 6.30 18.34 -25.72
N GLY A 151 7.17 18.56 -24.75
CA GLY A 151 7.81 17.50 -23.96
C GLY A 151 9.33 17.57 -23.90
N ASP A 152 9.99 18.31 -24.78
CA ASP A 152 11.47 18.38 -24.84
C ASP A 152 12.10 19.03 -23.60
N ASN A 153 11.29 19.73 -22.82
CA ASN A 153 11.67 20.34 -21.55
C ASN A 153 11.28 19.49 -20.33
N ILE A 154 10.85 18.24 -20.52
CA ILE A 154 10.58 17.28 -19.45
C ILE A 154 11.73 16.28 -19.35
N GLU A 155 12.40 16.26 -18.21
CA GLU A 155 13.53 15.38 -17.95
C GLU A 155 13.23 14.44 -16.76
N PHE A 156 13.87 13.27 -16.73
CA PHE A 156 13.65 12.26 -15.70
C PHE A 156 14.97 11.86 -15.05
N TYR A 157 14.96 11.78 -13.71
CA TYR A 157 16.14 11.35 -12.96
C TYR A 157 15.71 10.85 -11.56
N ASP A 158 16.42 9.88 -11.01
CA ASP A 158 16.19 9.35 -9.64
C ASP A 158 14.71 9.07 -9.30
N ASN A 159 13.98 8.46 -10.25
CA ASN A 159 12.53 8.21 -10.17
C ASN A 159 11.68 9.48 -9.96
N LYS A 160 12.05 10.59 -10.60
CA LYS A 160 11.34 11.88 -10.56
C LYS A 160 11.27 12.47 -11.95
N ALA A 161 10.31 13.37 -12.15
CA ALA A 161 10.26 14.24 -13.31
C ALA A 161 10.75 15.64 -12.93
N ARG A 162 11.34 16.36 -13.88
CA ARG A 162 11.55 17.81 -13.77
C ARG A 162 11.12 18.53 -15.05
N ILE A 163 10.43 19.65 -14.87
CA ILE A 163 10.04 20.57 -15.93
C ILE A 163 11.08 21.68 -15.96
N VAL A 164 11.89 21.74 -17.02
CA VAL A 164 13.05 22.62 -17.11
C VAL A 164 12.73 23.85 -17.96
N THR A 165 12.92 25.04 -17.41
CA THR A 165 12.95 26.29 -18.18
C THR A 165 14.40 26.64 -18.52
N LYS A 166 14.73 26.86 -19.80
CA LYS A 166 16.12 27.09 -20.27
C LYS A 166 16.17 28.01 -21.49
N ALA A 167 17.33 28.59 -21.76
CA ALA A 167 17.59 29.32 -23.00
C ALA A 167 17.63 28.35 -24.17
N SER A 168 16.81 28.60 -25.19
CA SER A 168 16.73 27.84 -26.43
C SER A 168 15.83 28.59 -27.40
N LYS A 169 16.28 28.74 -28.65
CA LYS A 169 15.50 29.44 -29.68
C LYS A 169 14.45 28.53 -30.30
N VAL A 170 13.22 29.01 -30.41
CA VAL A 170 12.12 28.31 -31.09
C VAL A 170 11.09 29.30 -31.62
N GLN A 171 10.40 28.94 -32.70
CA GLN A 171 9.19 29.63 -33.14
C GLN A 171 7.96 28.94 -32.58
N GLY A 172 7.02 29.72 -32.06
CA GLY A 172 5.86 29.19 -31.37
C GLY A 172 4.62 30.06 -31.51
N LEU A 173 3.46 29.48 -31.20
CA LEU A 173 2.19 30.19 -31.20
C LEU A 173 1.95 30.92 -29.87
N THR A 174 1.58 32.20 -29.96
CA THR A 174 1.08 33.00 -28.84
C THR A 174 -0.39 33.28 -29.04
N TRP A 175 -1.21 33.04 -28.02
CA TRP A 175 -2.60 33.52 -28.01
C TRP A 175 -2.66 34.94 -27.45
N ARG A 176 -3.12 35.88 -28.28
CA ARG A 176 -3.37 37.28 -27.91
C ARG A 176 -4.86 37.56 -28.01
N SER A 177 -5.44 38.17 -26.98
CA SER A 177 -6.90 38.36 -26.89
C SER A 177 -7.49 39.14 -28.08
N GLU A 178 -6.76 40.13 -28.60
CA GLU A 178 -7.21 40.98 -29.70
C GLU A 178 -6.88 40.44 -31.10
N GLN A 179 -5.84 39.60 -31.22
CA GLN A 179 -5.27 39.18 -32.51
C GLN A 179 -5.47 37.68 -32.79
N GLY A 180 -5.87 36.91 -31.79
CA GLY A 180 -5.91 35.44 -31.88
C GLY A 180 -4.50 34.84 -31.81
N PHE A 181 -4.27 33.77 -32.58
CA PHE A 181 -2.98 33.09 -32.62
C PHE A 181 -2.00 33.79 -33.56
N VAL A 182 -0.83 34.15 -33.04
CA VAL A 182 0.29 34.71 -33.81
C VAL A 182 1.55 33.87 -33.61
N ILE A 183 2.41 33.82 -34.62
CA ILE A 183 3.72 33.16 -34.52
C ILE A 183 4.74 34.17 -34.01
N GLU A 184 5.50 33.80 -33.00
CA GLU A 184 6.57 34.61 -32.41
C GLU A 184 7.86 33.80 -32.25
N ASP A 185 8.99 34.49 -32.27
CA ASP A 185 10.29 33.94 -31.89
C ASP A 185 10.45 33.99 -30.37
N PHE A 186 10.90 32.89 -29.78
CA PHE A 186 11.20 32.79 -28.35
C PHE A 186 12.68 32.45 -28.16
N ASP A 187 13.35 33.14 -27.22
CA ASP A 187 14.72 32.82 -26.82
C ASP A 187 14.81 31.81 -25.67
N PHE A 188 13.66 31.44 -25.10
CA PHE A 188 13.55 30.52 -23.97
C PHE A 188 12.49 29.45 -24.23
N THR A 189 12.73 28.26 -23.70
CA THR A 189 11.78 27.14 -23.74
C THR A 189 11.46 26.66 -22.33
N SER A 190 10.27 26.09 -22.19
CA SER A 190 9.82 25.41 -20.98
C SER A 190 8.84 24.28 -21.29
N GLY A 191 8.17 23.76 -20.27
CA GLY A 191 7.28 22.63 -20.40
C GLY A 191 6.07 22.70 -19.47
N MET A 192 5.12 21.82 -19.77
CA MET A 192 4.00 21.51 -18.89
C MET A 192 3.64 20.03 -19.03
N ILE A 193 2.98 19.49 -18.02
CA ILE A 193 2.29 18.21 -18.11
C ILE A 193 0.87 18.35 -17.58
N SER A 194 -0.09 17.70 -18.24
CA SER A 194 -1.52 17.78 -17.91
C SER A 194 -2.20 16.42 -18.02
N THR A 195 -3.17 16.17 -17.16
CA THR A 195 -4.04 14.99 -17.24
C THR A 195 -5.33 15.24 -18.00
N ALA A 196 -5.51 16.42 -18.61
CA ALA A 196 -6.80 16.89 -19.13
C ALA A 196 -7.50 15.96 -20.14
N LYS A 197 -6.75 15.06 -20.80
CA LYS A 197 -7.27 14.02 -21.70
C LYS A 197 -7.56 12.67 -21.04
N SER A 198 -6.90 12.34 -19.94
CA SER A 198 -6.80 10.98 -19.40
C SER A 198 -7.46 10.83 -18.04
N PHE A 199 -7.37 11.87 -17.19
CA PHE A 199 -7.85 11.83 -15.82
C PHE A 199 -8.37 13.20 -15.39
N ARG A 200 -9.62 13.19 -14.94
CA ARG A 200 -10.27 14.30 -14.26
C ARG A 200 -10.99 13.74 -13.05
N GLN A 201 -11.08 14.52 -11.99
CA GLN A 201 -11.81 14.09 -10.81
C GLN A 201 -12.51 15.27 -10.15
N LYS A 202 -13.71 15.02 -9.66
CA LYS A 202 -14.46 15.89 -8.76
C LYS A 202 -14.28 15.38 -7.33
N TYR A 203 -13.93 16.29 -6.42
CA TYR A 203 -13.66 16.02 -4.99
C TYR A 203 -12.49 15.08 -4.73
N GLY A 204 -12.12 14.95 -3.46
CA GLY A 204 -11.04 14.09 -2.99
C GLY A 204 -9.83 14.85 -2.46
N VAL A 205 -8.71 14.14 -2.37
CA VAL A 205 -7.43 14.70 -1.89
C VAL A 205 -6.40 14.59 -2.98
N PHE A 206 -5.90 15.74 -3.44
CA PHE A 206 -4.90 15.86 -4.49
C PHE A 206 -3.57 16.22 -3.84
N ASN A 207 -2.63 15.28 -3.83
CA ASN A 207 -1.30 15.47 -3.26
C ASN A 207 -0.24 15.41 -4.37
N ALA A 208 0.71 16.32 -4.31
CA ALA A 208 1.94 16.24 -5.09
C ALA A 208 3.13 16.63 -4.22
N LYS A 209 4.20 15.83 -4.27
CA LYS A 209 5.47 16.15 -3.64
C LYS A 209 6.38 16.81 -4.68
N ILE A 210 6.66 18.09 -4.46
CA ILE A 210 7.25 18.98 -5.45
C ILE A 210 8.39 19.75 -4.80
N LYS A 211 9.48 19.96 -5.54
CA LYS A 211 10.49 20.98 -5.26
C LYS A 211 10.39 22.05 -6.34
N MET A 212 10.02 23.27 -5.95
CA MET A 212 10.01 24.41 -6.85
C MET A 212 11.34 25.15 -6.70
N ALA A 213 12.01 25.44 -7.80
CA ALA A 213 13.23 26.23 -7.78
C ALA A 213 12.95 27.66 -7.32
N GLY A 214 13.87 28.23 -6.55
CA GLY A 214 13.85 29.67 -6.27
C GLY A 214 14.04 30.51 -7.54
N GLY A 215 13.83 31.82 -7.42
CA GLY A 215 14.09 32.78 -8.49
C GLY A 215 12.83 33.29 -9.18
N SER A 216 12.95 33.56 -10.47
CA SER A 216 11.99 34.33 -11.28
C SER A 216 11.03 33.48 -12.11
N VAL A 217 11.35 32.20 -12.34
CA VAL A 217 10.51 31.29 -13.13
C VAL A 217 9.23 30.95 -12.36
N ALA A 218 8.09 31.23 -12.99
CA ALA A 218 6.78 30.88 -12.46
C ALA A 218 6.60 29.36 -12.54
N GLN A 219 6.28 28.72 -11.42
CA GLN A 219 6.11 27.27 -11.31
C GLN A 219 4.79 26.98 -10.63
N ALA A 220 3.98 26.09 -11.20
CA ALA A 220 2.62 25.87 -10.71
C ALA A 220 2.22 24.40 -10.69
N PHE A 221 1.58 23.99 -9.61
CA PHE A 221 0.66 22.87 -9.53
C PHE A 221 -0.76 23.46 -9.46
N TRP A 222 -1.55 23.22 -10.50
CA TRP A 222 -2.87 23.81 -10.65
C TRP A 222 -3.87 22.81 -11.21
N MET A 223 -5.14 23.13 -11.04
CA MET A 223 -6.26 22.34 -11.52
C MET A 223 -7.25 23.23 -12.25
N VAL A 224 -7.85 22.70 -13.32
CA VAL A 224 -8.82 23.44 -14.13
C VAL A 224 -9.91 22.52 -14.66
N SER A 225 -11.12 23.06 -14.84
CA SER A 225 -12.25 22.37 -15.44
C SER A 225 -12.07 22.16 -16.96
N ASN A 226 -13.16 21.91 -17.69
CA ASN A 226 -13.12 21.86 -19.16
C ASN A 226 -13.00 23.25 -19.81
N THR A 227 -13.35 24.30 -19.08
CA THR A 227 -13.26 25.71 -19.49
C THR A 227 -12.14 26.40 -18.70
N MET A 228 -11.94 27.70 -18.90
CA MET A 228 -10.87 28.43 -18.18
C MET A 228 -11.16 28.62 -16.69
N LEU A 229 -12.43 28.48 -16.26
CA LEU A 229 -12.87 28.56 -14.88
C LEU A 229 -13.87 27.43 -14.58
N PRO A 230 -13.87 26.84 -13.37
CA PRO A 230 -13.01 27.14 -12.23
C PRO A 230 -11.53 26.79 -12.44
N HIS A 231 -10.64 27.61 -11.88
CA HIS A 231 -9.19 27.43 -11.88
C HIS A 231 -8.66 27.51 -10.44
N ILE A 232 -7.93 26.48 -10.01
CA ILE A 232 -7.31 26.41 -8.69
C ILE A 232 -5.80 26.34 -8.83
N ASP A 233 -5.09 27.31 -8.29
CA ASP A 233 -3.66 27.15 -8.01
C ASP A 233 -3.53 26.42 -6.67
N VAL A 234 -3.15 25.14 -6.70
CA VAL A 234 -2.85 24.38 -5.48
C VAL A 234 -1.55 24.90 -4.86
N ALA A 235 -0.57 25.18 -5.71
CA ALA A 235 0.65 25.89 -5.35
C ALA A 235 1.19 26.60 -6.58
N ARG A 236 1.37 27.92 -6.53
CA ARG A 236 2.06 28.69 -7.57
C ARG A 236 3.19 29.48 -6.95
N PHE A 237 4.42 29.26 -7.36
CA PHE A 237 5.58 30.04 -6.98
C PHE A 237 5.90 31.05 -8.09
N GLU A 238 5.96 32.33 -7.75
CA GLU A 238 6.25 33.40 -8.71
C GLU A 238 6.72 34.64 -7.95
N ASN A 239 7.78 35.30 -8.43
CA ASN A 239 8.31 36.53 -7.84
C ASN A 239 8.58 36.43 -6.32
N GLY A 240 9.18 35.30 -5.90
CA GLY A 240 9.52 35.02 -4.51
C GLY A 240 8.31 34.86 -3.58
N LYS A 241 7.11 34.67 -4.13
CA LYS A 241 5.87 34.43 -3.37
C LYS A 241 5.31 33.07 -3.75
N LEU A 242 4.73 32.40 -2.74
CA LEU A 242 3.92 31.20 -2.94
C LEU A 242 2.45 31.60 -2.83
N TYR A 243 1.66 31.24 -3.83
CA TYR A 243 0.24 31.54 -3.96
C TYR A 243 -0.62 30.28 -3.87
N ALA A 244 -1.79 30.44 -3.25
CA ALA A 244 -2.91 29.50 -3.32
C ALA A 244 -4.14 30.29 -3.77
N ASN A 245 -4.41 30.27 -5.07
CA ASN A 245 -5.46 31.07 -5.69
C ASN A 245 -6.63 30.19 -6.10
N TYR A 246 -7.80 30.80 -6.12
CA TYR A 246 -8.99 30.19 -6.68
C TYR A 246 -9.77 31.23 -7.48
N PHE A 247 -10.12 30.88 -8.71
CA PHE A 247 -10.91 31.70 -9.61
C PHE A 247 -12.13 30.91 -10.05
N TRP A 248 -13.31 31.53 -10.04
CA TRP A 248 -14.58 30.90 -10.43
C TRP A 248 -15.58 31.92 -10.93
N GLY A 249 -16.69 31.44 -11.48
CA GLY A 249 -17.73 32.27 -12.08
C GLY A 249 -17.97 31.89 -13.53
N GLY A 250 -18.66 32.76 -14.26
CA GLY A 250 -19.02 32.56 -15.66
C GLY A 250 -19.95 33.67 -16.16
N GLY A 251 -19.91 33.95 -17.46
CA GLY A 251 -20.68 35.06 -18.04
C GLY A 251 -20.15 36.42 -17.58
N GLN A 252 -21.01 37.23 -16.93
CA GLN A 252 -20.67 38.60 -16.50
C GLN A 252 -20.02 38.70 -15.11
N SER A 253 -19.96 37.62 -14.31
CA SER A 253 -19.39 37.67 -12.95
C SER A 253 -18.23 36.69 -12.78
N ASN A 254 -17.04 37.24 -12.57
CA ASN A 254 -15.83 36.51 -12.19
C ASN A 254 -15.47 36.82 -10.74
N HIS A 255 -15.16 35.77 -9.99
CA HIS A 255 -14.78 35.84 -8.58
C HIS A 255 -13.38 35.29 -8.39
N LYS A 256 -12.69 35.80 -7.34
CA LYS A 256 -11.35 35.37 -6.99
C LYS A 256 -11.17 35.29 -5.48
N SER A 257 -10.38 34.32 -5.05
CA SER A 257 -9.91 34.15 -3.68
C SER A 257 -8.40 33.96 -3.75
N LEU A 258 -7.66 35.00 -3.41
CA LEU A 258 -6.20 35.05 -3.52
C LEU A 258 -5.58 34.94 -2.13
N SER A 259 -4.53 34.13 -2.00
CA SER A 259 -3.75 34.06 -0.75
C SER A 259 -2.31 33.81 -1.11
N LYS A 260 -1.39 34.50 -0.41
CA LYS A 260 0.04 34.42 -0.67
C LYS A 260 0.87 34.49 0.60
N THR A 261 2.08 33.96 0.52
CA THR A 261 3.09 34.04 1.58
C THR A 261 4.48 34.19 0.97
N GLY A 262 5.50 34.46 1.79
CA GLY A 262 6.88 34.44 1.33
C GLY A 262 7.23 33.04 0.81
N GLY A 263 7.67 32.98 -0.45
CA GLY A 263 7.91 31.73 -1.16
C GLY A 263 9.29 31.13 -0.85
N THR A 264 10.29 31.95 -0.52
CA THR A 264 11.70 31.51 -0.37
C THR A 264 11.86 30.33 0.60
N LYS A 265 11.09 30.28 1.69
CA LYS A 265 11.11 29.17 2.65
C LYS A 265 10.47 27.87 2.15
N TYR A 266 9.89 27.88 0.96
CA TYR A 266 9.26 26.75 0.27
C TYR A 266 9.92 26.47 -1.09
N ALA A 267 11.03 27.17 -1.40
CA ALA A 267 11.82 26.96 -2.59
C ALA A 267 12.98 26.00 -2.32
N ASP A 268 13.49 25.38 -3.37
CA ASP A 268 14.72 24.57 -3.40
C ASP A 268 14.72 23.31 -2.51
N GLU A 269 13.60 23.02 -1.85
CA GLU A 269 13.36 21.84 -1.02
C GLU A 269 12.02 21.18 -1.39
N TYR A 270 11.86 19.91 -1.02
CA TYR A 270 10.62 19.18 -1.30
C TYR A 270 9.52 19.46 -0.28
N TYR A 271 8.34 19.82 -0.77
CA TYR A 271 7.13 19.97 0.00
C TYR A 271 5.99 19.16 -0.61
N ILE A 272 5.09 18.67 0.25
CA ILE A 272 3.84 18.05 -0.16
C ILE A 272 2.79 19.16 -0.19
N PHE A 273 2.37 19.52 -1.40
CA PHE A 273 1.25 20.42 -1.61
C PHE A 273 -0.02 19.60 -1.77
N THR A 274 -1.03 19.95 -0.97
CA THR A 274 -2.29 19.21 -0.90
C THR A 274 -3.46 20.15 -1.15
N LEU A 275 -4.41 19.70 -1.97
CA LEU A 275 -5.77 20.22 -1.99
C LEU A 275 -6.73 19.14 -1.48
N GLU A 276 -7.37 19.36 -0.33
CA GLU A 276 -8.54 18.60 0.07
C GLU A 276 -9.77 19.32 -0.45
N TRP A 277 -10.55 18.65 -1.27
CA TRP A 277 -11.72 19.19 -1.92
C TRP A 277 -12.93 18.33 -1.60
N THR A 278 -13.83 18.88 -0.78
CA THR A 278 -15.13 18.30 -0.48
C THR A 278 -16.22 19.10 -1.17
N PRO A 279 -17.48 18.64 -1.21
CA PRO A 279 -18.58 19.39 -1.83
C PRO A 279 -18.75 20.83 -1.33
N ASN A 280 -18.34 21.08 -0.08
CA ASN A 280 -18.59 22.35 0.63
C ASN A 280 -17.32 23.12 0.98
N LYS A 281 -16.12 22.57 0.72
CA LYS A 281 -14.87 23.21 1.15
C LYS A 281 -13.66 22.78 0.33
N LEU A 282 -12.84 23.75 -0.03
CA LEU A 282 -11.45 23.56 -0.47
C LEU A 282 -10.52 23.87 0.72
N THR A 283 -9.53 23.01 0.96
CA THR A 283 -8.49 23.20 1.98
C THR A 283 -7.13 22.94 1.38
N TRP A 284 -6.29 23.98 1.32
CA TRP A 284 -4.90 23.87 0.89
C TRP A 284 -4.04 23.52 2.10
N LYS A 285 -3.11 22.57 1.92
CA LYS A 285 -2.12 22.23 2.94
C LYS A 285 -0.72 22.16 2.35
N ILE A 286 0.27 22.45 3.20
CA ILE A 286 1.69 22.26 2.92
C ILE A 286 2.24 21.35 4.01
N ASN A 287 2.78 20.19 3.65
CA ASN A 287 3.25 19.16 4.58
C ASN A 287 2.20 18.83 5.67
N GLY A 288 0.92 18.74 5.27
CA GLY A 288 -0.20 18.45 6.15
C GLY A 288 -0.70 19.62 7.01
N LYS A 289 -0.01 20.77 7.04
CA LYS A 289 -0.47 21.98 7.76
C LYS A 289 -1.40 22.80 6.87
N VAL A 290 -2.57 23.17 7.41
CA VAL A 290 -3.54 24.03 6.69
C VAL A 290 -2.92 25.39 6.39
N PHE A 291 -2.96 25.78 5.12
CA PHE A 291 -2.51 27.08 4.64
C PHE A 291 -3.68 28.02 4.33
N LYS A 292 -4.74 27.49 3.71
CA LYS A 292 -5.91 28.25 3.27
C LYS A 292 -7.15 27.36 3.26
N THR A 293 -8.31 27.95 3.53
CA THR A 293 -9.62 27.32 3.26
C THR A 293 -10.47 28.23 2.39
N GLN A 294 -11.42 27.65 1.66
CA GLN A 294 -12.43 28.35 0.88
C GLN A 294 -13.72 27.54 0.89
N SER A 295 -14.84 28.16 1.29
CA SER A 295 -16.15 27.51 1.30
C SER A 295 -17.15 28.12 0.32
N SER A 296 -16.85 29.28 -0.27
CA SER A 296 -17.70 29.90 -1.29
C SER A 296 -17.26 29.51 -2.70
N GLY A 297 -18.24 29.26 -3.56
CA GLY A 297 -18.03 28.94 -4.97
C GLY A 297 -17.31 27.61 -5.20
N VAL A 298 -17.36 26.65 -4.27
CA VAL A 298 -16.64 25.37 -4.39
C VAL A 298 -17.01 24.66 -5.71
N PRO A 299 -16.04 24.26 -6.55
CA PRO A 299 -16.34 23.63 -7.83
C PRO A 299 -17.21 22.38 -7.67
N GLN A 300 -18.16 22.19 -8.58
CA GLN A 300 -19.10 21.06 -8.61
C GLN A 300 -18.94 20.18 -9.86
N GLU A 301 -17.86 20.39 -10.61
CA GLU A 301 -17.52 19.69 -11.86
C GLU A 301 -16.12 19.07 -11.76
N GLU A 302 -15.77 18.15 -12.66
CA GLU A 302 -14.46 17.50 -12.64
C GLU A 302 -13.35 18.41 -13.13
N MET A 303 -12.18 18.31 -12.49
CA MET A 303 -11.01 19.11 -12.84
C MET A 303 -9.82 18.22 -13.17
N SER A 304 -9.00 18.68 -14.11
CA SER A 304 -7.74 18.06 -14.51
C SER A 304 -6.57 18.57 -13.66
N ILE A 305 -5.50 17.80 -13.59
CA ILE A 305 -4.26 18.16 -12.88
C ILE A 305 -3.24 18.67 -13.90
N ASN A 306 -2.55 19.75 -13.55
CA ASN A 306 -1.59 20.40 -14.42
C ASN A 306 -0.36 20.84 -13.62
N PHE A 307 0.81 20.70 -14.24
CA PHE A 307 2.07 21.22 -13.75
C PHE A 307 2.74 22.00 -14.86
N SER A 308 3.28 23.17 -14.55
CA SER A 308 3.98 23.98 -15.55
C SER A 308 5.12 24.79 -14.93
N SER A 309 6.09 25.11 -15.77
CA SER A 309 7.16 26.05 -15.50
C SER A 309 7.16 27.06 -16.65
N ASN A 310 7.17 28.36 -16.37
CA ASN A 310 7.07 29.39 -17.40
C ASN A 310 7.91 30.61 -16.99
N LEU A 311 8.71 31.14 -17.91
CA LEU A 311 9.35 32.45 -17.74
C LEU A 311 8.38 33.53 -18.23
N LYS A 312 8.07 34.52 -17.40
CA LYS A 312 7.21 35.66 -17.77
C LYS A 312 8.01 36.80 -18.42
N LYS A 313 7.36 37.65 -19.21
CA LYS A 313 8.01 38.76 -19.95
C LYS A 313 8.78 39.74 -19.06
N ASP A 314 8.27 39.99 -17.86
CA ASP A 314 8.87 40.88 -16.85
C ASP A 314 9.81 40.15 -15.87
N ALA A 315 9.97 38.83 -15.99
CA ALA A 315 10.80 38.03 -15.13
C ALA A 315 12.30 38.18 -15.46
N SER A 316 13.15 38.19 -14.43
CA SER A 316 14.60 38.12 -14.60
C SER A 316 15.01 36.81 -15.28
N GLU A 317 16.00 36.85 -16.16
CA GLU A 317 16.61 35.67 -16.78
C GLU A 317 17.70 35.03 -15.89
N SER A 318 18.07 35.71 -14.80
CA SER A 318 19.08 35.20 -13.86
C SER A 318 18.60 33.92 -13.18
N GLY A 319 19.52 32.95 -13.01
CA GLY A 319 19.20 31.66 -12.40
C GLY A 319 18.60 30.62 -13.35
N LEU A 320 18.63 30.85 -14.67
CA LEU A 320 18.35 29.82 -15.68
C LEU A 320 19.61 28.94 -15.93
N PRO A 321 19.45 27.63 -16.21
CA PRO A 321 18.19 26.90 -16.26
C PRO A 321 17.59 26.71 -14.86
N SER A 322 16.26 26.73 -14.79
CA SER A 322 15.49 26.53 -13.56
C SER A 322 14.52 25.38 -13.75
N ALA A 323 14.25 24.61 -12.69
CA ALA A 323 13.46 23.39 -12.81
C ALA A 323 12.47 23.22 -11.66
N MET A 324 11.23 22.88 -12.02
CA MET A 324 10.24 22.35 -11.10
C MET A 324 10.37 20.84 -11.06
N GLU A 325 10.65 20.26 -9.91
CA GLU A 325 10.81 18.81 -9.74
C GLU A 325 9.57 18.21 -9.08
N ILE A 326 9.16 17.03 -9.56
CA ILE A 326 7.98 16.31 -9.11
C ILE A 326 8.40 14.88 -8.78
N ASP A 327 8.31 14.51 -7.50
CA ASP A 327 8.66 13.18 -7.00
C ASP A 327 7.50 12.20 -7.22
N TRP A 328 6.32 12.54 -6.69
CA TRP A 328 5.13 11.73 -6.90
C TRP A 328 3.85 12.55 -6.83
N ILE A 329 2.79 12.00 -7.43
CA ILE A 329 1.43 12.53 -7.39
C ILE A 329 0.51 11.41 -6.94
N ARG A 330 -0.40 11.73 -6.00
CA ARG A 330 -1.40 10.80 -5.48
C ARG A 330 -2.72 11.51 -5.33
N VAL A 331 -3.75 10.95 -5.95
CA VAL A 331 -5.13 11.43 -5.83
C VAL A 331 -5.97 10.37 -5.19
N TYR A 332 -6.79 10.80 -4.23
CA TYR A 332 -7.67 9.94 -3.47
C TYR A 332 -9.11 10.39 -3.62
N LYS A 333 -10.06 9.46 -3.70
CA LYS A 333 -11.50 9.73 -3.62
C LYS A 333 -12.07 9.07 -2.35
N LEU A 334 -13.00 9.73 -1.68
CA LEU A 334 -13.68 9.13 -0.53
C LEU A 334 -14.62 8.02 -1.02
N LYS A 335 -14.51 6.83 -0.42
CA LYS A 335 -15.40 5.71 -0.74
C LYS A 335 -16.85 6.08 -0.45
N GLY A 336 -17.72 5.77 -1.40
CA GLY A 336 -19.16 6.03 -1.27
C GLY A 336 -19.61 7.43 -1.69
N GLU A 337 -18.70 8.36 -2.00
CA GLU A 337 -19.06 9.58 -2.72
C GLU A 337 -19.28 9.23 -4.20
N ARG A 338 -20.53 9.27 -4.67
CA ARG A 338 -20.87 9.14 -6.09
C ARG A 338 -20.52 10.43 -6.81
#